data_AF-A0A432SGS6-F1
#
_entry.id   AF-A0A432SGS6-F1
#
_cell.length_a   1.000
_cell.length_b   1.000
_cell.length_c   1.000
_cell.angle_alpha   90.00
_cell.angle_beta   90.00
_cell.angle_gamma   90.00
#
_symmetry.space_group_name_H-M   'P 1'
#
loop_
_entity.id
_entity.type
_entity.pdbx_description
1 polymer ?
#
loop_
_entity_poly.entity_id
_entity_poly.type
_entity_poly.pdbx_seq_one_letter_code
_entity_poly.pdbx_strand_id
1 'polypeptide(L)'
;MKKRKRGSPFSLTYVFASFFGALMVAGAFAYYNYKFSEYKFFDFSEHTFYMQNDIFVPKSEKYTVLVYSSNMQNSKDISQKLVKENPILAIDLYQKRFKGEDSIIPVTSGMNTLLQFIQRFNIYKIPCAFEIKRFRGTQYKQNSHIEVIE
;
A
#
# COMPACT_ATOMS: atom_id res chain seq x y z
N MET A 1 32.16 -54.93 29.72
CA MET A 1 31.27 -53.75 29.56
C MET A 1 31.98 -52.67 28.72
N LYS A 2 31.51 -52.40 27.50
CA LYS A 2 32.09 -51.40 26.59
C LYS A 2 31.54 -50.02 26.98
N LYS A 3 32.35 -49.14 27.58
CA LYS A 3 31.95 -47.75 27.91
C LYS A 3 31.63 -47.00 26.61
N ARG A 4 30.34 -46.75 26.33
CA ARG A 4 29.92 -45.79 25.31
C ARG A 4 30.43 -44.41 25.73
N LYS A 5 31.43 -43.87 25.01
CA LYS A 5 31.81 -42.46 25.13
C LYS A 5 30.58 -41.63 24.72
N ARG A 6 29.84 -41.11 25.71
CA ARG A 6 28.81 -40.09 25.48
C ARG A 6 29.55 -38.88 24.92
N GLY A 7 29.36 -38.59 23.63
CA GLY A 7 29.92 -37.38 23.01
C GLY A 7 29.44 -36.15 23.79
N SER A 8 30.34 -35.20 24.03
CA SER A 8 30.00 -33.94 24.69
C SER A 8 28.89 -33.24 23.89
N PRO A 9 27.76 -32.84 24.52
CA PRO A 9 26.72 -32.07 23.85
C PRO A 9 27.21 -30.67 23.42
N PHE A 10 28.37 -30.24 23.94
CA PHE A 10 29.09 -29.04 23.56
C PHE A 10 30.29 -29.39 22.67
N SER A 11 30.04 -30.04 21.52
CA SER A 11 31.07 -30.04 20.48
C SER A 11 31.13 -28.63 19.87
N LEU A 12 32.34 -28.13 19.60
CA LEU A 12 32.55 -26.82 18.98
C LEU A 12 31.66 -26.66 17.72
N THR A 13 31.53 -27.75 16.95
CA THR A 13 30.68 -27.84 15.75
C THR A 13 29.21 -27.58 16.02
N TYR A 14 28.64 -28.09 17.13
CA TYR A 14 27.23 -27.83 17.47
C TYR A 14 26.99 -26.39 17.89
N VAL A 15 27.93 -25.78 18.61
CA VAL A 15 27.86 -24.36 19.00
C VAL A 15 27.96 -23.47 17.76
N PHE A 16 28.90 -23.75 16.87
CA PHE A 16 29.03 -23.05 15.59
C PHE A 16 27.79 -23.22 14.71
N ALA A 17 27.25 -24.44 14.57
CA ALA A 17 26.04 -24.68 13.80
C ALA A 17 24.82 -23.95 14.37
N SER A 18 24.69 -23.90 15.71
CA SER A 18 23.62 -23.16 16.38
C SER A 18 23.77 -21.65 16.18
N PHE A 19 25.00 -21.14 16.23
CA PHE A 19 25.30 -19.73 15.92
C PHE A 19 24.95 -19.38 14.48
N PHE A 20 25.39 -20.17 13.50
CA PHE A 20 25.06 -19.93 12.08
C PHE A 20 23.56 -20.06 11.82
N GLY A 21 22.88 -21.04 12.43
CA GLY A 21 21.43 -21.17 12.35
C GLY A 21 20.70 -19.94 12.89
N ALA A 22 21.09 -19.48 14.08
CA ALA A 22 20.54 -18.25 14.66
C ALA A 22 20.84 -17.02 13.79
N LEU A 23 22.05 -16.92 13.24
CA LEU A 23 22.46 -15.82 12.36
C LEU A 23 21.66 -15.80 11.05
N MET A 24 21.39 -16.97 10.44
CA MET A 24 20.54 -17.05 9.24
C MET A 24 19.10 -16.64 9.54
N VAL A 25 18.52 -17.09 10.66
CA VAL A 25 17.17 -16.69 11.07
C VAL A 25 17.10 -15.19 11.35
N ALA A 26 18.07 -14.64 12.07
CA ALA A 26 18.16 -13.21 12.35
C ALA A 26 18.33 -12.39 11.07
N GLY A 27 19.16 -12.85 10.13
CA GLY A 27 19.36 -12.22 8.83
C GLY A 27 18.11 -12.24 7.98
N ALA A 28 17.43 -13.38 7.88
CA ALA A 28 16.15 -13.49 7.17
C ALA A 28 15.07 -12.61 7.79
N PHE A 29 14.99 -12.57 9.12
CA PHE A 29 14.08 -11.69 9.86
C PHE A 29 14.40 -10.21 9.59
N ALA A 30 15.67 -9.80 9.68
CA ALA A 30 16.09 -8.42 9.41
C ALA A 30 15.78 -8.01 7.96
N TYR A 31 16.08 -8.88 6.98
CA TYR A 31 15.77 -8.64 5.58
C TYR A 31 14.27 -8.50 5.33
N TYR A 32 13.46 -9.39 5.92
CA TYR A 32 12.00 -9.33 5.81
C TYR A 32 11.46 -8.03 6.41
N ASN A 33 11.91 -7.63 7.59
CA ASN A 33 11.48 -6.37 8.21
C ASN A 33 11.92 -5.15 7.40
N TYR A 34 13.15 -5.17 6.86
CA TYR A 34 13.63 -4.13 5.96
C TYR A 34 12.72 -4.01 4.73
N LYS A 35 12.43 -5.13 4.04
CA LYS A 35 11.52 -5.11 2.89
C LYS A 35 10.09 -4.76 3.25
N PHE A 36 9.62 -5.16 4.43
CA PHE A 36 8.30 -4.78 4.91
C PHE A 36 8.18 -3.28 5.17
N SER A 37 9.26 -2.64 5.64
CA SER A 37 9.30 -1.19 5.86
C SER A 37 9.22 -0.36 4.57
N GLU A 38 9.53 -0.95 3.41
CA GLU A 38 9.37 -0.30 2.10
C GLU A 38 7.89 -0.22 1.66
N TYR A 39 6.99 -1.02 2.24
CA TYR A 39 5.57 -0.95 1.91
C TYR A 39 4.94 0.32 2.47
N LYS A 40 4.24 1.04 1.59
CA LYS A 40 3.49 2.23 1.95
C LYS A 40 2.08 1.83 2.33
N PHE A 41 1.73 2.04 3.60
CA PHE A 41 0.41 1.76 4.15
C PHE A 41 -0.38 3.06 4.34
N PHE A 42 -1.69 2.97 4.18
CA PHE A 42 -2.62 4.06 4.40
C PHE A 42 -3.89 3.53 5.07
N ASP A 43 -4.33 4.19 6.14
CA ASP A 43 -5.52 3.79 6.88
C ASP A 43 -6.66 4.80 6.68
N PHE A 44 -7.76 4.32 6.10
CA PHE A 44 -8.96 5.11 5.86
C PHE A 44 -9.80 5.37 7.14
N SER A 45 -9.49 4.73 8.28
CA SER A 45 -10.12 5.10 9.56
C SER A 45 -9.48 6.33 10.20
N GLU A 46 -8.18 6.53 9.99
CA GLU A 46 -7.45 7.71 10.50
C GLU A 46 -7.60 8.91 9.56
N HIS A 47 -7.80 8.64 8.27
CA HIS A 47 -7.80 9.63 7.20
C HIS A 47 -9.14 9.61 6.45
N THR A 48 -10.01 10.55 6.78
CA THR A 48 -11.38 10.58 6.25
C THR A 48 -11.43 11.15 4.84
N PHE A 49 -11.93 10.35 3.91
CA PHE A 49 -12.32 10.78 2.57
C PHE A 49 -13.84 10.92 2.49
N TYR A 50 -14.31 11.81 1.61
CA TYR A 50 -15.72 12.14 1.44
C TYR A 50 -16.13 11.87 -0.01
N MET A 51 -17.18 11.08 -0.17
CA MET A 51 -17.99 11.06 -1.39
C MET A 51 -18.90 12.31 -1.42
N GLN A 52 -19.72 12.46 -2.45
CA GLN A 52 -20.58 13.64 -2.62
C GLN A 52 -21.49 13.91 -1.41
N ASN A 53 -22.11 12.87 -0.86
CA ASN A 53 -23.12 12.97 0.20
C ASN A 53 -22.80 12.12 1.45
N ASP A 54 -21.66 11.43 1.49
CA ASP A 54 -21.34 10.48 2.55
C ASP A 54 -19.82 10.36 2.76
N ILE A 55 -19.41 9.79 3.88
CA ILE A 55 -18.02 9.43 4.15
C ILE A 55 -17.66 8.20 3.32
N PHE A 56 -16.50 8.23 2.69
CA PHE A 56 -15.97 7.09 1.97
C PHE A 56 -15.57 6.00 2.97
N VAL A 57 -16.19 4.83 2.83
CA VAL A 57 -15.81 3.61 3.56
C VAL A 57 -15.33 2.57 2.54
N PRO A 58 -14.08 2.09 2.64
CA PRO A 58 -13.53 1.17 1.65
C PRO A 58 -14.13 -0.23 1.79
N LYS A 59 -14.86 -0.68 0.76
CA LYS A 59 -15.58 -1.96 0.71
C LYS A 59 -14.85 -3.03 -0.10
N SER A 60 -14.13 -2.65 -1.16
CA SER A 60 -13.43 -3.56 -2.06
C SER A 60 -12.08 -4.03 -1.49
N GLU A 61 -11.66 -5.24 -1.88
CA GLU A 61 -10.33 -5.78 -1.55
C GLU A 61 -9.19 -5.04 -2.26
N LYS A 62 -9.47 -4.51 -3.46
CA LYS A 62 -8.52 -3.74 -4.26
C LYS A 62 -9.18 -2.50 -4.83
N TYR A 63 -8.38 -1.46 -4.99
CA TYR A 63 -8.76 -0.25 -5.70
C TYR A 63 -7.64 0.18 -6.62
N THR A 64 -8.00 0.67 -7.80
CA THR A 64 -7.10 1.48 -8.62
C THR A 64 -7.26 2.92 -8.16
N VAL A 65 -6.27 3.47 -7.47
CA VAL A 65 -6.26 4.88 -7.09
C VAL A 65 -5.92 5.69 -8.33
N LEU A 66 -6.73 6.70 -8.63
CA LEU A 66 -6.44 7.72 -9.63
C LEU A 66 -6.31 9.06 -8.92
N VAL A 67 -5.12 9.66 -8.94
CA VAL A 67 -4.88 11.00 -8.41
C VAL A 67 -4.73 11.97 -9.57
N TYR A 68 -5.53 13.03 -9.59
CA TYR A 68 -5.56 13.98 -10.69
C TYR A 68 -6.00 15.37 -10.20
N SER A 69 -5.96 16.36 -11.10
CA SER A 69 -6.48 17.70 -10.86
C SER A 69 -7.53 18.04 -11.89
N SER A 70 -8.77 18.26 -11.45
CA SER A 70 -9.89 18.63 -12.32
C SER A 70 -9.76 20.02 -12.97
N ASN A 71 -8.73 20.80 -12.60
CA ASN A 71 -8.40 22.06 -13.26
C ASN A 71 -7.41 21.90 -14.41
N MET A 72 -6.68 20.78 -14.46
CA MET A 72 -5.70 20.50 -15.50
C MET A 72 -6.28 19.61 -16.60
N GLN A 73 -7.13 18.64 -16.23
CA GLN A 73 -7.59 17.60 -17.14
C GLN A 73 -8.98 17.07 -16.76
N ASN A 74 -9.70 16.54 -17.74
CA ASN A 74 -11.00 15.93 -17.53
C ASN A 74 -10.86 14.50 -16.99
N SER A 75 -11.44 14.26 -15.81
CA SER A 75 -11.43 12.95 -15.13
C SER A 75 -11.92 11.78 -16.01
N LYS A 76 -12.89 12.05 -16.90
CA LYS A 76 -13.47 11.02 -17.77
C LYS A 76 -12.45 10.50 -18.78
N ASP A 77 -11.69 11.40 -19.39
CA ASP A 77 -10.69 11.05 -20.42
C ASP A 77 -9.54 10.23 -19.83
N ILE A 78 -9.14 10.54 -18.59
CA ILE A 78 -8.09 9.80 -17.87
C ILE A 78 -8.58 8.41 -17.46
N SER A 79 -9.83 8.31 -16.99
CA SER A 79 -10.40 7.05 -16.51
C SER A 79 -10.58 6.00 -17.61
N GLN A 80 -10.73 6.41 -18.88
CA GLN A 80 -10.83 5.51 -20.02
C GLN A 80 -9.49 4.83 -20.35
N LYS A 81 -8.36 5.44 -19.99
CA LYS A 81 -7.02 4.87 -20.18
C LYS A 81 -6.68 3.82 -19.11
N LEU A 82 -7.49 3.72 -18.05
CA LEU A 82 -7.27 2.78 -16.95
C LEU A 82 -8.00 1.45 -17.19
N VAL A 83 -7.32 0.36 -16.87
CA VAL A 83 -7.91 -0.99 -16.89
C VAL A 83 -8.93 -1.10 -15.74
N LYS A 84 -10.20 -1.36 -16.07
CA LYS A 84 -11.34 -1.41 -15.13
C LYS A 84 -11.46 -2.71 -14.32
N GLU A 85 -10.37 -3.43 -14.07
CA GLU A 85 -10.40 -4.66 -13.27
C GLU A 85 -10.83 -4.42 -11.82
N ASN A 86 -10.47 -3.27 -11.27
CA ASN A 86 -10.79 -2.85 -9.90
C ASN A 86 -11.60 -1.55 -9.90
N PRO A 87 -12.42 -1.29 -8.87
CA PRO A 87 -13.06 0.01 -8.70
C PRO A 87 -12.02 1.12 -8.59
N ILE A 88 -12.27 2.24 -9.28
CA ILE A 88 -11.35 3.37 -9.36
C ILE A 88 -11.66 4.33 -8.23
N LEU A 89 -10.72 4.54 -7.32
CA LEU A 89 -10.81 5.57 -6.29
C LEU A 89 -10.21 6.86 -6.86
N ALA A 90 -11.07 7.76 -7.34
CA ALA A 90 -10.65 8.98 -8.01
C ALA A 90 -10.52 10.13 -7.00
N ILE A 91 -9.28 10.54 -6.72
CA ILE A 91 -8.93 11.61 -5.78
C ILE A 91 -8.62 12.88 -6.58
N ASP A 92 -9.50 13.87 -6.50
CA ASP A 92 -9.28 15.19 -7.10
C ASP A 92 -8.53 16.12 -6.13
N LEU A 93 -7.33 16.54 -6.51
CA LEU A 93 -6.52 17.49 -5.76
C LEU A 93 -7.12 18.89 -5.71
N TYR A 94 -7.96 19.25 -6.70
CA TYR A 94 -8.71 20.50 -6.68
C TYR A 94 -10.02 20.40 -5.89
N GLN A 95 -10.32 19.22 -5.36
CA GLN A 95 -11.49 18.93 -4.54
C GLN A 95 -12.84 19.30 -5.16
N LYS A 96 -12.98 19.24 -6.50
CA LYS A 96 -14.31 19.38 -7.10
C LYS A 96 -15.12 18.14 -6.77
N ARG A 97 -16.29 18.34 -6.17
CA ARG A 97 -17.26 17.29 -5.91
C ARG A 97 -18.02 17.00 -7.19
N PHE A 98 -18.03 15.75 -7.63
CA PHE A 98 -18.86 15.29 -8.74
C PHE A 98 -19.49 13.94 -8.40
N LYS A 99 -20.56 13.62 -9.12
CA LYS A 99 -21.27 12.36 -8.93
C LYS A 99 -20.46 11.24 -9.59
N GLY A 100 -20.25 10.14 -8.86
CA GLY A 100 -19.61 8.95 -9.42
C GLY A 100 -20.44 8.37 -10.55
N GLU A 101 -19.75 7.85 -11.57
CA GLU A 101 -20.33 7.08 -12.67
C GLU A 101 -19.64 5.71 -12.71
N ASP A 102 -20.41 4.66 -12.99
CA ASP A 102 -19.94 3.27 -13.10
C ASP A 102 -19.10 2.79 -11.90
N SER A 103 -17.88 2.34 -12.16
CA SER A 103 -16.89 1.83 -11.21
C SER A 103 -15.99 2.92 -10.63
N ILE A 104 -16.25 4.19 -10.92
CA ILE A 104 -15.46 5.33 -10.45
C ILE A 104 -16.10 5.90 -9.19
N ILE A 105 -15.32 5.91 -8.13
CA ILE A 105 -15.68 6.42 -6.82
C ILE A 105 -14.92 7.73 -6.62
N PRO A 106 -15.53 8.87 -6.94
CA PRO A 106 -14.91 10.16 -6.70
C PRO A 106 -14.89 10.47 -5.21
N VAL A 107 -13.73 10.85 -4.72
CA VAL A 107 -13.54 11.24 -3.34
C VAL A 107 -12.78 12.55 -3.25
N THR A 108 -13.14 13.30 -2.21
CA THR A 108 -12.48 14.54 -1.79
C THR A 108 -12.06 14.37 -0.34
N SER A 109 -11.19 15.23 0.16
CA SER A 109 -10.68 15.09 1.52
C SER A 109 -10.06 16.39 2.01
N GLY A 110 -10.05 16.61 3.32
CA GLY A 110 -9.35 17.76 3.92
C GLY A 110 -7.89 17.85 3.42
N MET A 111 -7.38 19.07 3.29
CA MET A 111 -6.06 19.33 2.70
C MET A 111 -4.92 18.61 3.42
N ASN A 112 -4.98 18.52 4.75
CA ASN A 112 -3.97 17.79 5.53
C ASN A 112 -3.95 16.31 5.19
N THR A 113 -5.13 15.70 5.07
CA THR A 113 -5.26 14.29 4.68
C THR A 113 -4.81 14.05 3.25
N LEU A 114 -5.11 14.95 2.31
CA LEU A 114 -4.58 14.87 0.94
C LEU A 114 -3.06 14.97 0.91
N LEU A 115 -2.48 15.90 1.65
CA LEU A 115 -1.03 16.07 1.74
C LEU A 115 -0.37 14.82 2.33
N GLN A 116 -0.92 14.28 3.42
CA GLN A 116 -0.46 13.03 4.02
C GLN A 116 -0.59 11.86 3.06
N PHE A 117 -1.67 11.77 2.27
CA PHE A 117 -1.84 10.75 1.24
C PHE A 117 -0.75 10.85 0.16
N ILE A 118 -0.56 12.04 -0.41
CA ILE A 118 0.45 12.33 -1.45
C ILE A 118 1.85 11.98 -0.95
N GLN A 119 2.20 12.45 0.26
CA GLN A 119 3.49 12.17 0.88
C GLN A 119 3.65 10.68 1.19
N ARG A 120 2.63 10.05 1.77
CA ARG A 120 2.68 8.62 2.13
C ARG A 120 2.95 7.75 0.93
N PHE A 121 2.39 8.06 -0.23
CA PHE A 121 2.59 7.29 -1.46
C PHE A 121 3.75 7.82 -2.34
N ASN A 122 4.41 8.92 -1.96
CA ASN A 122 5.43 9.60 -2.77
C ASN A 122 4.92 9.98 -4.17
N ILE A 123 3.77 10.64 -4.24
CA ILE A 123 3.17 11.11 -5.50
C ILE A 123 3.80 12.45 -5.88
N TYR A 124 4.55 12.49 -6.98
CA TYR A 124 5.27 13.69 -7.44
C TYR A 124 4.76 14.25 -8.76
N LYS A 125 3.97 13.48 -9.50
CA LYS A 125 3.42 13.83 -10.81
C LYS A 125 1.95 13.41 -10.87
N ILE A 126 1.15 14.22 -11.55
CA ILE A 126 -0.28 13.97 -11.80
C ILE A 126 -0.59 14.23 -13.28
N PRO A 127 -1.62 13.57 -13.85
CA PRO A 127 -2.39 12.50 -13.24
C PRO A 127 -1.56 11.22 -13.09
N CYS A 128 -1.88 10.43 -12.09
CA CYS A 128 -1.23 9.14 -11.90
C CYS A 128 -2.20 8.10 -11.36
N ALA A 129 -1.92 6.83 -11.65
CA ALA A 129 -2.63 5.71 -11.08
C ALA A 129 -1.71 4.66 -10.47
N PHE A 130 -2.26 3.95 -9.49
CA PHE A 130 -1.62 2.81 -8.86
C PHE A 130 -2.65 1.97 -8.11
N GLU A 131 -2.32 0.71 -7.86
CA GLU A 131 -3.17 -0.17 -7.08
C GLU A 131 -2.88 -0.07 -5.59
N ILE A 132 -3.95 -0.10 -4.81
CA ILE A 132 -3.90 -0.39 -3.37
C ILE A 132 -4.69 -1.67 -3.07
N LYS A 133 -4.20 -2.45 -2.13
CA LYS A 133 -4.83 -3.69 -1.68
C LYS A 133 -5.07 -3.66 -0.18
N ARG A 134 -6.23 -4.16 0.26
CA ARG A 134 -6.57 -4.30 1.67
C ARG A 134 -5.52 -5.18 2.36
N PHE A 135 -5.02 -4.68 3.49
CA PHE A 135 -4.10 -5.41 4.34
C PHE A 135 -4.80 -5.89 5.62
N ARG A 136 -5.47 -4.98 6.34
CA ARG A 136 -6.22 -5.31 7.56
C ARG A 136 -7.28 -4.24 7.84
N GLY A 137 -8.55 -4.65 7.96
CA GLY A 137 -9.64 -3.70 8.23
C GLY A 137 -9.70 -2.59 7.18
N THR A 138 -9.56 -1.33 7.61
CA THR A 138 -9.51 -0.12 6.77
C THR A 138 -8.11 0.26 6.30
N GLN A 139 -7.09 -0.53 6.66
CA GLN A 139 -5.70 -0.31 6.25
C GLN A 139 -5.42 -0.97 4.90
N TYR A 140 -4.90 -0.17 3.97
CA TYR A 140 -4.52 -0.57 2.61
C TYR A 140 -3.02 -0.36 2.40
N LYS A 141 -2.42 -1.19 1.55
CA LYS A 141 -1.03 -1.07 1.13
C LYS A 141 -0.90 -0.81 -0.36
N GLN A 142 0.14 -0.10 -0.77
CA GLN A 142 0.51 0.01 -2.18
C GLN A 142 0.80 -1.39 -2.75
N ASN A 143 0.18 -1.71 -3.88
CA ASN A 143 0.28 -3.01 -4.54
C ASN A 143 0.95 -2.94 -5.93
N SER A 144 1.02 -1.76 -6.56
CA SER A 144 1.72 -1.54 -7.82
C SER A 144 2.60 -0.29 -7.78
N HIS A 145 3.47 -0.12 -8.77
CA HIS A 145 4.17 1.14 -8.99
C HIS A 145 3.19 2.26 -9.39
N ILE A 146 3.61 3.51 -9.19
CA ILE A 146 2.87 4.68 -9.64
C ILE A 146 3.15 4.88 -11.11
N GLU A 147 2.09 4.87 -11.91
CA GLU A 147 2.12 5.10 -13.35
C GLU A 147 1.57 6.50 -13.62
N VAL A 148 2.35 7.32 -14.32
CA VAL A 148 1.90 8.64 -14.78
C VAL A 148 1.08 8.43 -16.04
N ILE A 149 -0.11 9.03 -16.10
CA ILE A 149 -1.01 8.87 -17.23
C ILE A 149 -0.81 10.09 -18.15
N GLU A 150 -0.28 9.85 -19.34
CA GLU A 150 -0.13 10.85 -20.41
C GLU A 150 -1.33 10.80 -21.36
#